data_AF-A0A0M3JCH2-F1
#
_entry.id   AF-A0A0M3JCH2-F1
#
_cell.length_a   1.000
_cell.length_b   1.000
_cell.length_c   1.000
_cell.angle_alpha   90.00
_cell.angle_beta   90.00
_cell.angle_gamma   90.00
#
_symmetry.space_group_name_H-M   'P 1'
#
loop_
_entity.id
_entity.type
_entity.pdbx_description
1 polymer ?
#
loop_
_entity_poly.entity_id
_entity_poly.type
_entity_poly.pdbx_seq_one_letter_code
_entity_poly.pdbx_strand_id
1 'polypeptide(L)' 'MAKCREAGMENFFFEVVTDKAINLPSLPRLREVVVPTTYRTKSGALFKSRALQYCLEDDVNILQDDDWVVHLDEETL' A
#
# COMPACT_ATOMS: atom_id res chain seq x y z
N MET A 1 2.54 3.21 -15.16
CA MET A 1 3.54 4.26 -14.86
C MET A 1 3.53 5.44 -15.82
N ALA A 2 3.27 5.27 -17.13
CA ALA A 2 3.22 6.39 -18.09
C ALA A 2 2.25 7.51 -17.67
N LYS A 3 1.04 7.16 -17.22
CA LYS A 3 0.04 8.12 -16.75
C LYS A 3 0.50 9.03 -15.60
N CYS A 4 1.25 8.48 -14.64
CA CYS A 4 1.82 9.28 -13.55
C CYS A 4 2.83 10.30 -14.07
N ARG A 5 3.69 9.89 -15.02
CA ARG A 5 4.65 10.80 -15.66
C ARG A 5 3.98 11.86 -16.51
N GLU A 6 2.94 11.49 -17.26
CA GLU A 6 2.09 12.42 -18.01
C GLU A 6 1.42 13.45 -17.09
N ALA A 7 1.07 13.06 -15.87
CA ALA A 7 0.53 13.94 -14.84
C ALA A 7 1.61 14.75 -14.09
N GLY A 8 2.89 14.63 -14.45
CA GLY A 8 4.01 15.33 -13.81
C GLY A 8 4.52 14.70 -12.51
N MET A 9 4.10 13.48 -12.18
CA MET A 9 4.63 12.74 -11.02
C MET A 9 5.96 12.06 -11.37
N GLU A 10 7.05 12.53 -10.79
CA GLU A 10 8.40 12.04 -11.06
C GLU A 10 8.95 11.13 -9.95
N ASN A 11 8.58 11.37 -8.70
CA ASN A 11 9.02 10.60 -7.54
C ASN A 11 7.84 9.89 -6.86
N PHE A 12 7.36 8.81 -7.48
CA PHE A 12 6.28 7.97 -6.94
C PHE A 12 6.73 6.53 -6.74
N PHE A 13 6.07 5.85 -5.82
CA PHE A 13 6.20 4.43 -5.53
C PHE A 13 4.81 3.82 -5.32
N PHE A 14 4.57 2.64 -5.87
CA PHE A 14 3.33 1.91 -5.66
C PHE A 14 3.55 0.81 -4.63
N GLU A 15 2.79 0.86 -3.55
CA GLU A 15 2.69 -0.22 -2.58
C GLU A 15 1.27 -0.79 -2.62
N VAL A 16 1.19 -2.09 -2.88
CA VAL A 16 -0.09 -2.82 -2.97
C VAL A 16 -0.16 -3.76 -1.78
N VAL A 17 -1.06 -3.46 -0.86
CA VAL A 17 -1.21 -4.17 0.41
C VAL A 17 -2.46 -5.04 0.36
N THR A 18 -2.32 -6.35 0.53
CA THR A 18 -3.41 -7.32 0.31
C THR A 18 -3.43 -8.40 1.38
N ASP A 19 -4.61 -8.97 1.64
CA ASP A 19 -4.73 -10.13 2.54
C ASP A 19 -4.21 -11.44 1.91
N LYS A 20 -4.15 -11.48 0.57
CA LYS A 20 -3.71 -12.64 -0.21
C LYS A 20 -2.73 -12.19 -1.27
N ALA A 21 -1.68 -12.99 -1.48
CA ALA A 21 -0.76 -12.77 -2.58
C ALA A 21 -1.51 -12.78 -3.92
N ILE A 22 -1.33 -11.72 -4.69
CA ILE A 22 -1.79 -11.56 -6.07
C ILE A 22 -0.65 -11.76 -7.07
N ASN A 23 0.59 -11.93 -6.58
CA ASN A 23 1.79 -12.23 -7.36
C ASN A 23 2.08 -11.13 -8.39
N LEU A 24 2.23 -9.90 -7.91
CA LEU A 24 2.58 -8.79 -8.78
C LEU A 24 3.92 -9.02 -9.47
N PRO A 25 4.07 -8.61 -10.74
CA PRO A 25 5.35 -8.69 -11.41
C PRO A 25 6.37 -7.82 -10.69
N SER A 26 7.62 -8.29 -10.63
CA SER A 26 8.72 -7.48 -10.12
C SER A 26 8.98 -6.33 -11.10
N LEU A 27 8.61 -5.11 -10.68
CA LEU A 27 8.79 -3.89 -11.44
C LEU A 27 9.51 -2.85 -10.57
N PRO A 28 10.31 -1.96 -11.18
CA PRO A 28 10.83 -0.81 -10.45
C PRO A 28 9.69 0.01 -9.85
N ARG A 29 9.82 0.44 -8.59
CA ARG A 29 8.83 1.29 -7.89
C ARG A 29 7.47 0.63 -7.65
N LEU A 30 7.44 -0.70 -7.55
CA LEU A 30 6.26 -1.48 -7.16
C LEU A 30 6.65 -2.48 -6.07
N ARG A 31 5.87 -2.53 -4.99
CA ARG A 31 5.98 -3.52 -3.91
C ARG A 31 4.62 -4.14 -3.63
N GLU A 32 4.61 -5.45 -3.43
CA GLU A 32 3.48 -6.19 -2.87
C GLU A 32 3.74 -6.45 -1.39
N VAL A 33 2.77 -6.16 -0.53
CA VAL A 33 2.80 -6.45 0.90
C VAL A 33 1.62 -7.32 1.26
N VAL A 34 1.88 -8.56 1.66
CA VAL A 34 0.83 -9.49 2.09
C VAL A 34 0.64 -9.38 3.60
N VAL A 35 -0.57 -9.03 4.03
CA VAL A 35 -0.90 -8.91 5.45
C VAL A 35 -0.98 -10.31 6.08
N PRO A 36 -0.15 -10.63 7.08
CA PRO A 36 -0.17 -11.94 7.74
C PRO A 36 -1.55 -12.25 8.31
N THR A 37 -2.01 -13.49 8.19
CA THR A 37 -3.31 -13.92 8.75
C THR A 37 -3.37 -13.80 10.27
N THR A 38 -2.21 -13.75 10.94
CA THR A 38 -2.05 -13.56 12.39
C THR A 38 -2.13 -12.09 12.81
N TYR A 39 -1.90 -11.14 11.91
CA TYR A 39 -1.92 -9.71 12.25
C TYR A 39 -3.34 -9.26 12.63
N ARG A 40 -3.43 -8.47 13.70
CA ARG A 40 -4.66 -7.86 14.22
C ARG A 40 -4.39 -6.38 14.45
N THR A 41 -5.28 -5.55 13.94
CA THR A 41 -5.25 -4.10 14.18
C THR A 41 -5.57 -3.81 15.64
N LYS A 42 -4.98 -2.74 16.19
CA LYS A 42 -5.23 -2.30 17.58
C LYS A 42 -6.70 -1.94 17.84
N SER A 43 -7.39 -1.41 16.83
CA SER A 43 -8.79 -0.98 16.91
C SER A 43 -9.80 -2.07 16.53
N GLY A 44 -9.36 -3.20 15.99
CA GLY A 44 -10.23 -4.21 15.38
C GLY A 44 -10.73 -3.84 13.97
N ALA A 45 -10.19 -2.79 13.35
CA ALA A 45 -10.47 -2.45 11.94
C ALA A 45 -10.19 -3.63 10.99
N LEU A 46 -11.05 -3.76 9.97
CA LEU A 46 -11.06 -4.87 9.01
C LEU A 46 -10.82 -4.38 7.58
N PHE A 47 -10.65 -5.33 6.65
CA PHE A 47 -10.58 -5.10 5.19
C PHE A 47 -9.53 -4.05 4.78
N LYS A 48 -9.90 -3.05 3.98
CA LYS A 48 -9.01 -1.99 3.48
C LYS A 48 -8.29 -1.26 4.62
N SER A 49 -8.99 -0.97 5.71
CA SER A 49 -8.42 -0.29 6.87
C SER A 49 -7.39 -1.16 7.60
N ARG A 50 -7.57 -2.48 7.61
CA ARG A 50 -6.57 -3.43 8.12
C ARG A 50 -5.30 -3.41 7.28
N ALA A 51 -5.44 -3.42 5.96
CA ALA A 51 -4.31 -3.34 5.04
C ALA A 51 -3.56 -2.01 5.19
N LEU A 52 -4.29 -0.89 5.22
CA LEU A 52 -3.72 0.45 5.40
C LEU A 52 -2.98 0.59 6.73
N GLN A 53 -3.52 0.03 7.82
CA GLN A 53 -2.81 0.06 9.09
C GLN A 53 -1.54 -0.81 9.05
N TYR A 54 -1.60 -2.00 8.44
CA TYR A 54 -0.47 -2.93 8.43
C TYR A 54 0.76 -2.37 7.71
N CYS A 55 0.60 -1.67 6.57
CA CYS A 55 1.74 -1.08 5.89
C CYS A 55 2.39 0.08 6.64
N LEU A 56 1.71 0.63 7.64
CA LEU A 56 2.21 1.70 8.51
C LEU A 56 2.81 1.17 9.82
N GLU A 57 2.84 -0.15 10.06
CA GLU A 57 3.51 -0.73 11.23
C GLU A 57 5.04 -0.56 11.10
N ASP A 58 5.73 -0.34 12.23
CA ASP A 58 7.15 0.06 12.26
C ASP A 58 8.08 -0.89 11.48
N ASP A 59 7.82 -2.20 11.50
CA ASP A 59 8.63 -3.22 10.81
C ASP A 59 8.27 -3.39 9.31
N VAL A 60 7.24 -2.70 8.83
CA VAL A 60 6.71 -2.83 7.46
C VAL A 60 6.86 -1.53 6.67
N ASN A 61 6.66 -0.40 7.35
CA ASN A 61 6.67 0.95 6.79
C ASN A 61 8.04 1.27 6.15
N ILE A 62 7.97 1.89 4.97
CA ILE A 62 9.14 2.30 4.19
C ILE A 62 9.14 3.81 3.88
N LEU A 63 8.13 4.53 4.35
CA LEU A 63 7.96 5.96 4.10
C LEU A 63 8.99 6.78 4.88
N GLN A 64 9.49 7.83 4.25
CA GLN A 64 10.29 8.88 4.88
C GLN A 64 9.38 9.97 5.46
N ASP A 65 9.95 10.84 6.29
CA ASP A 65 9.22 11.92 6.97
C ASP A 65 8.52 12.90 6.00
N ASP A 66 9.01 13.03 4.78
CA ASP A 66 8.49 13.93 3.74
C ASP A 66 7.67 13.21 2.65
N ASP A 67 7.46 11.90 2.76
CA ASP A 67 6.64 11.15 1.83
C ASP A 67 5.14 11.42 2.03
N TRP A 68 4.41 11.44 0.92
CA TRP A 68 2.96 11.65 0.92
C TRP A 68 2.25 10.37 0.52
N VAL A 69 1.30 9.93 1.34
CA VAL A 69 0.44 8.78 1.02
C VAL A 69 -0.79 9.26 0.27
N VAL A 70 -0.94 8.79 -0.97
CA VAL A 70 -2.17 8.96 -1.74
C VAL A 70 -2.93 7.64 -1.72
N HIS A 71 -3.90 7.53 -0.81
CA HIS A 71 -4.81 6.40 -0.77
C HIS A 71 -5.91 6.58 -1.83
N LEU A 72 -5.92 5.71 -2.83
CA LEU A 72 -6.97 5.67 -3.85
C LEU A 72 -8.00 4.64 -3.41
N ASP A 73 -9.14 5.13 -2.92
CA ASP A 73 -10.26 4.26 -2.54
C ASP A 73 -11.33 4.29 -3.64
N GLU A 74 -11.72 3.10 -4.09
CA GLU A 74 -12.93 2.93 -4.89
C GLU A 74 -14.04 2.45 -3.95
N GLU A 75 -15.06 3.27 -3.77
CA GLU A 75 -16.32 2.90 -3.12
C GLU A 75 -16.98 1.80 -3.98
N THR A 76 -16.95 0.55 -3.50
CA THR A 76 -17.85 -0.48 -4.01
C THR A 76 -19.26 -0.15 -3.51
N LEU A 77 -20.13 0.28 -4.42
CA LEU A 77 -21.58 0.46 -4.21
C LEU A 77 -22.25 -0.80 -3.65
#